data_AF-A0A934TE87-F1
#
_entry.id   AF-A0A934TE87-F1
#
_cell.length_a   1.000
_cell.length_b   1.000
_cell.length_c   1.000
_cell.angle_alpha   90.00
_cell.angle_beta   90.00
_cell.angle_gamma   90.00
#
_symmetry.space_group_name_H-M   'P 1'
#
loop_
_entity.id
_entity.type
_entity.pdbx_description
1 polymer ?
#
loop_
_entity_poly.entity_id
_entity_poly.type
_entity_poly.pdbx_seq_one_letter_code
_entity_poly.pdbx_strand_id
1 'polypeptide(L)'
;MKKINVFILLLILYYNNCYLVAQDNEWKLSEYSELKGRIWKIDDKIKYFVDSATSIDQRNTIVKKTKQYLAENLKLLNKSTLDDSIYLVVVRDGKTIEYLRHSWLSTPKGNQNMSINLLICIYSDKLDAIQPGLMDMILKIKWGEQNSSLNWLHKGLVYISNPQEDNSQGYTLENKYTFLLQNYKLLPNNQLLEETEIDSNLIPFANSQSAYITKYILEKYGIEKIKTLLTEGMSQFKKIYGLSFSNIILTINQNLNNKHTKSINLNKDIFYRECFIKSILADWHPFYWNDKIVMMRKIDNNIEYIVPYTKFLNVGDNIVNKTKQYLTNNLALVNEHEFTEPIRVIVMEDRDALETILGVRIGGLFRFEADIDYMHSSTENQNTIYAIYDENKNHNTLKHELMHAITMLKWGKLEKGNQLDWLIEGIATFADSSTYNCDGLTLEERYIFLLYEGKILESEDLMTYPDILDSVKLRIAYNQSAYIVEYLLRNYGAEKIKLLWSSGMDNFEEIYKVSFEKIILEIASSLYTKFPKQNTTFTWEKFNKDCIN
;
A
#
# COMPACT_ATOMS: atom_id res chain seq x y z
N MET A 1 15.85 -48.29 -48.65
CA MET A 1 15.05 -47.86 -47.48
C MET A 1 15.83 -47.17 -46.35
N LYS A 2 17.10 -47.52 -46.04
CA LYS A 2 17.84 -46.89 -44.92
C LYS A 2 18.19 -45.39 -45.07
N LYS A 3 18.35 -44.86 -46.29
CA LYS A 3 18.71 -43.45 -46.51
C LYS A 3 17.56 -42.44 -46.30
N ILE A 4 16.31 -42.87 -46.48
CA ILE A 4 15.13 -42.00 -46.31
C ILE A 4 14.88 -41.72 -44.82
N ASN A 5 15.06 -42.72 -43.95
CA ASN A 5 14.85 -42.55 -42.52
C ASN A 5 15.88 -41.63 -41.86
N VAL A 6 17.13 -41.61 -42.33
CA VAL A 6 18.16 -40.68 -41.82
C VAL A 6 17.87 -39.24 -42.25
N PHE A 7 17.35 -39.04 -43.46
CA PHE A 7 16.99 -37.71 -43.94
C PHE A 7 15.77 -37.15 -43.21
N ILE A 8 14.76 -37.98 -42.91
CA ILE A 8 13.61 -37.59 -42.08
C ILE A 8 14.04 -37.29 -40.65
N LEU A 9 14.94 -38.08 -40.05
CA LEU A 9 15.44 -37.83 -38.69
C LEU A 9 16.27 -36.54 -38.63
N LEU A 10 17.10 -36.28 -39.65
CA LEU A 10 17.85 -35.02 -39.76
C LEU A 10 16.93 -33.84 -40.03
N LEU A 11 15.85 -34.00 -40.80
CA LEU A 11 14.83 -32.97 -40.97
C LEU A 11 14.09 -32.71 -39.67
N ILE A 12 13.72 -33.73 -38.88
CA ILE A 12 13.07 -33.56 -37.58
C ILE A 12 14.03 -32.90 -36.58
N LEU A 13 15.31 -33.30 -36.55
CA LEU A 13 16.32 -32.68 -35.71
C LEU A 13 16.64 -31.25 -36.16
N TYR A 14 16.64 -30.97 -37.46
CA TYR A 14 16.82 -29.62 -38.00
C TYR A 14 15.58 -28.75 -37.79
N TYR A 15 14.37 -29.31 -37.86
CA TYR A 15 13.12 -28.61 -37.55
C TYR A 15 13.04 -28.28 -36.05
N ASN A 16 13.45 -29.23 -35.19
CA ASN A 16 13.52 -29.02 -33.75
C ASN A 16 14.69 -28.08 -33.36
N ASN A 17 15.83 -28.10 -34.06
CA ASN A 17 16.92 -27.15 -33.84
C ASN A 17 16.62 -25.75 -34.42
N CYS A 18 15.92 -25.62 -35.54
CA CYS A 18 15.45 -24.31 -36.02
C CYS A 18 14.41 -23.70 -35.06
N TYR A 19 13.66 -24.52 -34.32
CA TYR A 19 12.81 -24.06 -33.23
C TYR A 19 13.61 -23.58 -32.00
N LEU A 20 14.86 -24.02 -31.85
CA LEU A 20 15.77 -23.64 -30.77
C LEU A 20 16.77 -22.52 -31.17
N VAL A 21 17.00 -22.27 -32.46
CA VAL A 21 18.06 -21.35 -32.96
C VAL A 21 17.52 -20.04 -33.56
N ALA A 22 16.22 -19.75 -33.46
CA ALA A 22 15.65 -18.43 -33.79
C ALA A 22 15.10 -17.68 -32.55
N GLN A 23 15.64 -17.95 -31.36
CA GLN A 23 15.40 -17.14 -30.17
C GLN A 23 16.55 -16.14 -30.03
N ASP A 24 16.24 -14.88 -30.28
CA ASP A 24 16.95 -13.75 -29.68
C ASP A 24 17.08 -14.05 -28.17
N ASN A 25 18.30 -14.17 -27.63
CA ASN A 25 18.63 -14.78 -26.33
C ASN A 25 17.89 -14.17 -25.11
N GLU A 26 17.13 -13.10 -25.31
CA GLU A 26 16.44 -12.34 -24.27
C GLU A 26 14.99 -12.80 -24.02
N TRP A 27 14.34 -13.50 -24.97
CA TRP A 27 12.97 -14.00 -24.81
C TRP A 27 12.95 -15.45 -24.30
N LYS A 28 12.29 -15.69 -23.17
CA LYS A 28 12.23 -16.99 -22.49
C LYS A 28 10.82 -17.56 -22.53
N LEU A 29 10.68 -18.89 -22.49
CA LEU A 29 9.36 -19.51 -22.37
C LEU A 29 8.76 -19.19 -20.98
N SER A 30 7.46 -18.93 -20.94
CA SER A 30 6.76 -18.70 -19.68
C SER A 30 6.65 -20.00 -18.87
N GLU A 31 7.06 -19.93 -17.62
CA GLU A 31 6.90 -21.01 -16.62
C GLU A 31 5.55 -20.92 -15.90
N TYR A 32 4.85 -19.79 -16.03
CA TYR A 32 3.51 -19.59 -15.45
C TYR A 32 2.47 -20.42 -16.19
N SER A 33 1.73 -21.23 -15.43
CA SER A 33 0.68 -22.11 -15.97
C SER A 33 -0.42 -21.32 -16.66
N GLU A 34 -0.76 -20.14 -16.15
CA GLU A 34 -1.78 -19.23 -16.70
C GLU A 34 -1.34 -18.59 -18.03
N LEU A 35 -0.03 -18.53 -18.28
CA LEU A 35 0.56 -17.99 -19.51
C LEU A 35 1.23 -19.08 -20.36
N LYS A 36 0.75 -20.31 -20.28
CA LYS A 36 1.24 -21.42 -21.09
C LYS A 36 1.19 -21.05 -22.59
N GLY A 37 2.28 -21.34 -23.30
CA GLY A 37 2.42 -21.01 -24.73
C GLY A 37 2.85 -19.57 -25.02
N ARG A 38 3.16 -18.79 -23.98
CA ARG A 38 3.73 -17.45 -24.11
C ARG A 38 5.22 -17.46 -23.83
N ILE A 39 5.87 -16.43 -24.34
CA ILE A 39 7.26 -16.10 -24.05
C ILE A 39 7.31 -14.73 -23.38
N TRP A 40 8.40 -14.47 -22.67
CA TRP A 40 8.57 -13.24 -21.91
C TRP A 40 9.98 -12.67 -22.00
N LYS A 41 10.08 -11.36 -21.78
CA LYS A 41 11.34 -10.61 -21.63
C LYS A 41 11.13 -9.53 -20.56
N ILE A 42 12.20 -9.14 -19.88
CA ILE A 42 12.23 -7.97 -18.99
C ILE A 42 12.99 -6.85 -19.69
N ASP A 43 12.46 -5.64 -19.61
CA ASP A 43 13.12 -4.42 -20.07
C ASP A 43 12.80 -3.31 -19.05
N ASP A 44 13.79 -2.95 -18.24
CA ASP A 44 13.62 -2.06 -17.09
C ASP A 44 12.48 -2.56 -16.15
N LYS A 45 11.50 -1.70 -15.83
CA LYS A 45 10.36 -2.01 -14.97
C LYS A 45 9.22 -2.72 -15.70
N ILE A 46 9.38 -3.14 -16.95
CA ILE A 46 8.30 -3.82 -17.69
C ILE A 46 8.70 -5.26 -18.02
N LYS A 47 7.86 -6.20 -17.58
CA LYS A 47 7.92 -7.61 -17.99
C LYS A 47 6.86 -7.87 -19.05
N TYR A 48 7.31 -8.21 -20.24
CA TYR A 48 6.46 -8.43 -21.40
C TYR A 48 6.10 -9.91 -21.50
N PHE A 49 4.85 -10.22 -21.85
CA PHE A 49 4.40 -11.56 -22.21
C PHE A 49 3.65 -11.49 -23.52
N VAL A 50 4.08 -12.28 -24.50
CA VAL A 50 3.50 -12.33 -25.84
C VAL A 50 3.28 -13.78 -26.24
N ASP A 51 2.34 -14.00 -27.14
CA ASP A 51 2.14 -15.32 -27.75
C ASP A 51 3.45 -15.80 -28.40
N SER A 52 3.84 -17.05 -28.16
CA SER A 52 5.06 -17.64 -28.76
C SER A 52 5.02 -17.62 -30.30
N ALA A 53 3.83 -17.59 -30.91
CA ALA A 53 3.63 -17.47 -32.34
C ALA A 53 3.72 -16.02 -32.88
N THR A 54 3.86 -14.99 -32.04
CA THR A 54 4.07 -13.60 -32.49
C THR A 54 5.47 -13.48 -33.10
N SER A 55 5.64 -12.82 -34.25
CA SER A 55 6.96 -12.69 -34.89
C SER A 55 7.91 -11.78 -34.11
N ILE A 56 9.23 -11.96 -34.27
CA ILE A 56 10.23 -11.15 -33.57
C ILE A 56 10.08 -9.64 -33.86
N ASP A 57 9.76 -9.26 -35.10
CA ASP A 57 9.54 -7.86 -35.49
C ASP A 57 8.33 -7.26 -34.77
N GLN A 58 7.25 -8.02 -34.63
CA GLN A 58 6.09 -7.59 -33.86
C GLN A 58 6.41 -7.45 -32.37
N ARG A 59 7.21 -8.37 -31.80
CA ARG A 59 7.66 -8.27 -30.38
C ARG A 59 8.49 -7.02 -30.15
N ASN A 60 9.46 -6.75 -31.03
CA ASN A 60 10.30 -5.56 -30.95
C ASN A 60 9.49 -4.28 -31.13
N THR A 61 8.49 -4.30 -31.99
CA THR A 61 7.54 -3.18 -32.17
C THR A 61 6.73 -2.93 -30.89
N ILE A 62 6.22 -3.99 -30.24
CA ILE A 62 5.53 -3.89 -28.95
C ILE A 62 6.43 -3.22 -27.92
N VAL A 63 7.65 -3.72 -27.71
CA VAL A 63 8.60 -3.16 -26.72
C VAL A 63 8.89 -1.68 -27.01
N LYS A 64 9.19 -1.35 -28.27
CA LYS A 64 9.46 0.03 -28.70
C LYS A 64 8.28 0.97 -28.43
N LYS A 65 7.06 0.56 -28.81
CA LYS A 65 5.84 1.33 -28.58
C LYS A 65 5.54 1.50 -27.10
N THR A 66 5.65 0.44 -26.31
CA THR A 66 5.46 0.51 -24.85
C THR A 66 6.37 1.55 -24.22
N LYS A 67 7.66 1.61 -24.60
CA LYS A 67 8.60 2.64 -24.09
C LYS A 67 8.17 4.06 -24.48
N GLN A 68 7.82 4.26 -25.74
CA GLN A 68 7.34 5.55 -26.23
C GLN A 68 6.07 5.99 -25.47
N TYR A 69 5.07 5.11 -25.40
CA TYR A 69 3.80 5.37 -24.74
C TYR A 69 3.95 5.60 -23.24
N LEU A 70 4.83 4.86 -22.57
CA LEU A 70 5.15 5.10 -21.17
C LEU A 70 5.69 6.52 -20.96
N ALA A 71 6.65 6.96 -21.79
CA ALA A 71 7.22 8.30 -21.71
C ALA A 71 6.19 9.40 -22.01
N GLU A 72 5.36 9.21 -23.03
CA GLU A 72 4.27 10.14 -23.37
C GLU A 72 3.25 10.26 -22.23
N ASN A 73 2.84 9.13 -21.65
CA ASN A 73 1.88 9.11 -20.54
C ASN A 73 2.46 9.75 -19.29
N LEU A 74 3.70 9.45 -18.91
CA LEU A 74 4.39 10.08 -17.78
C LEU A 74 4.51 11.59 -17.97
N LYS A 75 4.84 12.04 -19.19
CA LYS A 75 4.89 13.46 -19.55
C LYS A 75 3.53 14.13 -19.38
N LEU A 76 2.43 13.49 -19.82
CA LEU A 76 1.07 14.02 -19.65
C LEU A 76 0.71 14.26 -18.18
N LEU A 77 1.19 13.39 -17.29
CA LEU A 77 0.95 13.49 -15.84
C LEU A 77 1.98 14.34 -15.10
N ASN A 78 2.92 14.97 -15.81
CA ASN A 78 4.06 15.70 -15.26
C ASN A 78 4.85 14.84 -14.25
N LYS A 79 5.22 13.62 -14.68
CA LYS A 79 6.04 12.64 -13.96
C LYS A 79 7.23 12.23 -14.83
N SER A 80 8.33 11.85 -14.18
CA SER A 80 9.58 11.44 -14.86
C SER A 80 9.79 9.94 -14.91
N THR A 81 9.27 9.18 -13.93
CA THR A 81 9.53 7.74 -13.80
C THR A 81 8.29 6.98 -13.35
N LEU A 82 8.28 5.68 -13.69
CA LEU A 82 7.34 4.70 -13.14
C LEU A 82 7.86 4.23 -11.78
N ASP A 83 7.01 4.15 -10.75
CA ASP A 83 7.46 3.79 -9.40
C ASP A 83 7.60 2.28 -9.24
N ASP A 84 6.79 1.51 -9.95
CA ASP A 84 6.67 0.06 -9.79
C ASP A 84 6.77 -0.69 -11.13
N SER A 85 6.88 -2.01 -11.10
CA SER A 85 6.96 -2.84 -12.30
C SER A 85 5.59 -3.11 -12.90
N ILE A 86 5.47 -3.16 -14.24
CA ILE A 86 4.25 -3.54 -14.97
C ILE A 86 4.47 -4.87 -15.70
N TYR A 87 3.52 -5.78 -15.56
CA TYR A 87 3.48 -7.04 -16.28
C TYR A 87 2.53 -6.87 -17.46
N LEU A 88 3.09 -6.69 -18.66
CA LEU A 88 2.33 -6.43 -19.88
C LEU A 88 2.09 -7.75 -20.64
N VAL A 89 0.86 -8.25 -20.59
CA VAL A 89 0.41 -9.41 -21.37
C VAL A 89 -0.33 -8.94 -22.62
N VAL A 90 0.31 -9.13 -23.77
CA VAL A 90 -0.27 -8.80 -25.07
C VAL A 90 -0.99 -10.01 -25.64
N VAL A 91 -2.28 -9.83 -25.93
CA VAL A 91 -3.15 -10.88 -26.47
C VAL A 91 -3.66 -10.51 -27.87
N ARG A 92 -4.25 -11.49 -28.58
CA ARG A 92 -4.75 -11.31 -29.94
C ARG A 92 -6.24 -10.93 -30.01
N ASP A 93 -7.02 -11.29 -29.00
CA ASP A 93 -8.47 -11.10 -28.98
C ASP A 93 -9.03 -10.92 -27.56
N GLY A 94 -10.26 -10.41 -27.47
CA GLY A 94 -10.94 -10.16 -26.20
C GLY A 94 -11.35 -11.43 -25.44
N LYS A 95 -11.56 -12.56 -26.12
CA LYS A 95 -11.88 -13.83 -25.44
C LYS A 95 -10.71 -14.30 -24.58
N THR A 96 -9.50 -14.12 -25.08
CA THR A 96 -8.26 -14.40 -24.36
C THR A 96 -8.11 -13.50 -23.14
N ILE A 97 -8.53 -12.22 -23.22
CA ILE A 97 -8.53 -11.31 -22.07
C ILE A 97 -9.44 -11.84 -20.96
N GLU A 98 -10.70 -12.16 -21.28
CA GLU A 98 -11.64 -12.64 -20.26
C GLU A 98 -11.21 -14.00 -19.69
N TYR A 99 -10.65 -14.90 -20.51
CA TYR A 99 -10.06 -16.15 -20.01
C TYR A 99 -8.93 -15.90 -19.02
N LEU A 100 -7.95 -15.06 -19.36
CA LEU A 100 -6.82 -14.75 -18.48
C LEU A 100 -7.29 -14.04 -17.21
N ARG A 101 -8.25 -13.13 -17.32
CA ARG A 101 -8.86 -12.46 -16.17
C ARG A 101 -9.58 -13.45 -15.26
N HIS A 102 -10.41 -14.33 -15.81
CA HIS A 102 -11.09 -15.34 -15.02
C HIS A 102 -10.11 -16.30 -14.36
N SER A 103 -9.11 -16.77 -15.11
CA SER A 103 -8.04 -17.61 -14.56
C SER A 103 -7.38 -16.92 -13.37
N TRP A 104 -6.99 -15.65 -13.55
CA TRP A 104 -6.35 -14.85 -12.51
C TRP A 104 -7.22 -14.66 -11.26
N LEU A 105 -8.49 -14.26 -11.46
CA LEU A 105 -9.45 -14.04 -10.37
C LEU A 105 -9.87 -15.34 -9.67
N SER A 106 -9.82 -16.47 -10.38
CA SER A 106 -10.14 -17.79 -9.82
C SER A 106 -8.97 -18.43 -9.09
N THR A 107 -7.73 -17.99 -9.34
CA THR A 107 -6.57 -18.42 -8.58
C THR A 107 -6.71 -17.87 -7.16
N PRO A 108 -6.71 -18.72 -6.11
CA PRO A 108 -6.75 -18.26 -4.72
C PRO A 108 -5.69 -17.18 -4.50
N LYS A 109 -6.05 -16.08 -3.83
CA LYS A 109 -5.14 -14.93 -3.61
C LYS A 109 -3.79 -15.45 -3.09
N GLY A 110 -2.74 -15.23 -3.90
CA GLY A 110 -1.34 -15.59 -3.68
C GLY A 110 -0.86 -17.02 -4.07
N ASN A 111 -1.70 -17.84 -4.70
CA ASN A 111 -1.19 -18.86 -5.65
C ASN A 111 -0.86 -18.25 -7.02
N GLN A 112 -1.01 -16.93 -7.16
CA GLN A 112 -0.65 -16.19 -8.37
C GLN A 112 0.87 -16.05 -8.44
N ASN A 113 1.50 -16.71 -9.40
CA ASN A 113 2.95 -16.71 -9.56
C ASN A 113 3.53 -15.43 -10.21
N MET A 114 2.68 -14.51 -10.69
CA MET A 114 3.11 -13.25 -11.32
C MET A 114 2.91 -12.06 -10.39
N SER A 115 3.86 -11.12 -10.41
CA SER A 115 3.69 -9.83 -9.75
C SER A 115 2.57 -9.01 -10.43
N ILE A 116 1.97 -8.08 -9.69
CA ILE A 116 0.51 -7.94 -9.73
C ILE A 116 0.04 -6.57 -10.30
N ASN A 117 0.91 -5.81 -10.98
CA ASN A 117 0.46 -4.76 -11.92
C ASN A 117 0.29 -5.36 -13.32
N LEU A 118 -0.72 -6.21 -13.47
CA LEU A 118 -0.94 -6.99 -14.68
C LEU A 118 -1.81 -6.23 -15.68
N LEU A 119 -1.18 -5.75 -16.75
CA LEU A 119 -1.86 -5.12 -17.87
C LEU A 119 -2.09 -6.16 -18.97
N ILE A 120 -3.35 -6.50 -19.22
CA ILE A 120 -3.75 -7.36 -20.33
C ILE A 120 -4.38 -6.49 -21.41
N CYS A 121 -3.78 -6.45 -22.60
CA CYS A 121 -4.27 -5.62 -23.70
C CYS A 121 -4.15 -6.31 -25.06
N ILE A 122 -4.99 -5.87 -26.01
CA ILE A 122 -4.89 -6.29 -27.41
C ILE A 122 -3.88 -5.42 -28.14
N TYR A 123 -3.00 -6.05 -28.93
CA TYR A 123 -2.16 -5.35 -29.90
C TYR A 123 -2.23 -6.05 -31.26
N SER A 124 -2.48 -5.27 -32.31
CA SER A 124 -2.45 -5.68 -33.71
C SER A 124 -2.19 -4.48 -34.61
N ASP A 125 -2.05 -4.69 -35.92
CA ASP A 125 -1.91 -3.61 -36.90
C ASP A 125 -3.14 -2.67 -36.95
N LYS A 126 -4.29 -3.10 -36.40
CA LYS A 126 -5.56 -2.35 -36.42
C LYS A 126 -5.97 -1.78 -35.06
N LEU A 127 -5.43 -2.31 -33.97
CA LEU A 127 -5.83 -2.00 -32.60
C LEU A 127 -4.59 -1.91 -31.73
N ASP A 128 -4.42 -0.81 -31.01
CA ASP A 128 -3.27 -0.56 -30.16
C ASP A 128 -3.72 -0.08 -28.79
N ALA A 129 -4.04 -1.06 -27.94
CA ALA A 129 -4.56 -0.82 -26.61
C ALA A 129 -3.44 -0.66 -25.56
N ILE A 130 -2.16 -0.65 -25.98
CA ILE A 130 -1.01 -0.57 -25.06
C ILE A 130 -0.96 0.79 -24.38
N GLN A 131 -1.04 1.89 -25.13
CA GLN A 131 -0.94 3.25 -24.57
C GLN A 131 -2.03 3.56 -23.53
N PRO A 132 -3.32 3.39 -23.82
CA PRO A 132 -4.38 3.61 -22.84
C PRO A 132 -4.27 2.64 -21.66
N GLY A 133 -3.86 1.39 -21.89
CA GLY A 133 -3.61 0.42 -20.83
C GLY A 133 -2.49 0.82 -19.88
N LEU A 134 -1.39 1.36 -20.42
CA LEU A 134 -0.30 1.91 -19.62
C LEU A 134 -0.76 3.14 -18.84
N MET A 135 -1.56 4.02 -19.44
CA MET A 135 -2.10 5.19 -18.73
C MET A 135 -2.95 4.73 -17.53
N ASP A 136 -3.86 3.79 -17.76
CA ASP A 136 -4.70 3.21 -16.71
C ASP A 136 -3.84 2.65 -15.56
N MET A 137 -2.78 1.91 -15.88
CA MET A 137 -1.82 1.42 -14.88
C MET A 137 -1.04 2.51 -14.17
N ILE A 138 -0.55 3.53 -14.88
CA ILE A 138 0.19 4.63 -14.25
C ILE A 138 -0.69 5.39 -13.28
N LEU A 139 -1.94 5.70 -13.66
CA LEU A 139 -2.91 6.38 -12.79
C LEU A 139 -3.13 5.57 -11.51
N LYS A 140 -3.35 4.27 -11.67
CA LYS A 140 -3.54 3.29 -10.60
C LYS A 140 -2.33 3.17 -9.66
N ILE A 141 -1.12 3.07 -10.20
CA ILE A 141 0.13 3.00 -9.42
C ILE A 141 0.42 4.32 -8.70
N LYS A 142 0.20 5.46 -9.37
CA LYS A 142 0.59 6.78 -8.84
C LYS A 142 -0.45 7.36 -7.88
N TRP A 143 -1.72 7.11 -8.12
CA TRP A 143 -2.83 7.79 -7.46
C TRP A 143 -3.83 6.83 -6.81
N GLY A 144 -3.59 5.52 -6.87
CA GLY A 144 -4.46 4.50 -6.30
C GLY A 144 -5.73 4.26 -7.12
N GLU A 145 -6.58 3.34 -6.63
CA GLU A 145 -7.94 3.20 -7.15
C GLU A 145 -8.74 4.46 -6.80
N GLN A 146 -9.33 5.08 -7.83
CA GLN A 146 -10.03 6.34 -7.67
C GLN A 146 -11.40 6.14 -7.02
N ASN A 147 -11.83 7.14 -6.25
CA ASN A 147 -13.20 7.27 -5.79
C ASN A 147 -14.16 7.16 -6.99
N SER A 148 -15.23 6.38 -6.86
CA SER A 148 -16.20 6.16 -7.94
C SER A 148 -16.73 7.46 -8.56
N SER A 149 -16.87 8.53 -7.76
CA SER A 149 -17.30 9.86 -8.22
C SER A 149 -16.35 10.56 -9.21
N LEU A 150 -15.11 10.06 -9.36
CA LEU A 150 -14.09 10.58 -10.27
C LEU A 150 -13.71 9.59 -11.38
N ASN A 151 -14.48 8.51 -11.57
CA ASN A 151 -14.15 7.53 -12.61
C ASN A 151 -14.15 8.16 -14.02
N TRP A 152 -15.06 9.10 -14.29
CA TRP A 152 -15.08 9.86 -15.55
C TRP A 152 -13.75 10.57 -15.83
N LEU A 153 -13.11 11.12 -14.79
CA LEU A 153 -11.84 11.83 -14.94
C LEU A 153 -10.71 10.85 -15.25
N HIS A 154 -10.68 9.73 -14.52
CA HIS A 154 -9.75 8.62 -14.75
C HIS A 154 -9.88 8.08 -16.17
N LYS A 155 -11.09 7.70 -16.59
CA LYS A 155 -11.39 7.22 -17.94
C LYS A 155 -11.05 8.26 -18.99
N GLY A 156 -11.33 9.53 -18.71
CA GLY A 156 -10.96 10.62 -19.60
C GLY A 156 -9.45 10.70 -19.83
N LEU A 157 -8.63 10.59 -18.78
CA LEU A 157 -7.16 10.56 -18.91
C LEU A 157 -6.68 9.34 -19.70
N VAL A 158 -7.23 8.15 -19.43
CA VAL A 158 -6.95 6.92 -20.17
C VAL A 158 -7.24 7.06 -21.66
N TYR A 159 -8.36 7.69 -22.01
CA TYR A 159 -8.76 7.84 -23.41
C TYR A 159 -7.95 8.93 -24.14
N ILE A 160 -7.67 10.07 -23.49
CA ILE A 160 -6.84 11.14 -24.07
C ILE A 160 -5.43 10.64 -24.38
N SER A 161 -4.92 9.68 -23.60
CA SER A 161 -3.59 9.17 -23.80
C SER A 161 -3.41 8.46 -25.15
N ASN A 162 -4.48 8.09 -25.87
CA ASN A 162 -4.38 7.44 -27.18
C ASN A 162 -4.86 8.33 -28.35
N PRO A 163 -4.13 9.41 -28.69
CA PRO A 163 -4.53 10.29 -29.79
C PRO A 163 -4.47 9.61 -31.17
N GLN A 164 -3.76 8.47 -31.29
CA GLN A 164 -3.63 7.76 -32.57
C GLN A 164 -4.84 6.91 -32.93
N GLU A 165 -5.58 6.37 -31.95
CA GLU A 165 -6.86 5.66 -32.21
C GLU A 165 -7.99 6.60 -32.66
N ASP A 166 -7.95 7.87 -32.26
CA ASP A 166 -8.83 8.88 -32.85
C ASP A 166 -8.54 9.07 -34.34
N ASN A 167 -7.28 8.93 -34.76
CA ASN A 167 -6.88 9.11 -36.15
C ASN A 167 -7.03 7.85 -37.01
N SER A 168 -6.91 6.64 -36.46
CA SER A 168 -7.10 5.39 -37.23
C SER A 168 -8.54 5.21 -37.74
N GLN A 169 -9.48 5.92 -37.12
CA GLN A 169 -10.90 5.96 -37.48
C GLN A 169 -11.28 7.23 -38.27
N GLY A 170 -10.35 8.17 -38.45
CA GLY A 170 -10.57 9.44 -39.17
C GLY A 170 -11.35 10.51 -38.39
N TYR A 171 -11.56 10.36 -37.07
CA TYR A 171 -12.36 11.29 -36.28
C TYR A 171 -11.67 11.69 -34.98
N THR A 172 -11.43 12.99 -34.83
CA THR A 172 -10.87 13.55 -33.59
C THR A 172 -11.82 13.36 -32.41
N LEU A 173 -11.29 13.40 -31.18
CA LEU A 173 -12.11 13.43 -29.96
C LEU A 173 -13.16 14.54 -29.96
N GLU A 174 -12.83 15.70 -30.54
CA GLU A 174 -13.77 16.81 -30.72
C GLU A 174 -14.93 16.43 -31.64
N ASN A 175 -14.65 15.72 -32.74
CA ASN A 175 -15.69 15.23 -33.65
C ASN A 175 -16.62 14.23 -32.95
N LYS A 176 -16.05 13.32 -32.14
CA LYS A 176 -16.81 12.34 -31.35
C LYS A 176 -17.73 13.02 -30.34
N TYR A 177 -17.22 13.97 -29.56
CA TYR A 177 -18.04 14.72 -28.62
C TYR A 177 -19.12 15.55 -29.30
N THR A 178 -18.76 16.27 -30.37
CA THR A 178 -19.69 17.11 -31.13
C THR A 178 -20.81 16.28 -31.76
N PHE A 179 -20.50 15.08 -32.26
CA PHE A 179 -21.52 14.14 -32.72
C PHE A 179 -22.49 13.75 -31.60
N LEU A 180 -21.99 13.41 -30.40
CA LEU A 180 -22.85 13.09 -29.26
C LEU A 180 -23.75 14.29 -28.88
N LEU A 181 -23.19 15.50 -28.88
CA LEU A 181 -23.91 16.73 -28.60
C LEU A 181 -25.03 16.99 -29.61
N GLN A 182 -24.71 16.98 -30.92
CA GLN A 182 -25.65 17.26 -32.00
C GLN A 182 -26.78 16.22 -32.09
N ASN A 183 -26.54 14.98 -31.63
CA ASN A 183 -27.50 13.89 -31.68
C ASN A 183 -28.20 13.60 -30.33
N TYR A 184 -28.04 14.50 -29.34
CA TYR A 184 -28.62 14.35 -27.99
C TYR A 184 -28.26 13.01 -27.33
N LYS A 185 -26.99 12.60 -27.46
CA LYS A 185 -26.42 11.36 -26.92
C LYS A 185 -25.40 11.58 -25.80
N LEU A 186 -25.20 12.83 -25.36
CA LEU A 186 -24.43 13.10 -24.14
C LEU A 186 -25.17 12.52 -22.93
N LEU A 187 -24.42 11.85 -22.05
CA LEU A 187 -24.92 11.37 -20.79
C LEU A 187 -25.17 12.55 -19.83
N PRO A 188 -26.26 12.49 -19.05
CA PRO A 188 -26.47 13.39 -17.91
C PRO A 188 -25.33 13.33 -16.89
N ASN A 189 -25.12 14.42 -16.15
CA ASN A 189 -24.00 14.54 -15.21
C ASN A 189 -24.01 13.45 -14.12
N ASN A 190 -25.18 13.11 -13.55
CA ASN A 190 -25.27 12.08 -12.53
C ASN A 190 -24.85 10.70 -13.07
N GLN A 191 -25.29 10.34 -14.29
CA GLN A 191 -24.87 9.08 -14.93
C GLN A 191 -23.36 9.05 -15.21
N LEU A 192 -22.80 10.17 -15.67
CA LEU A 192 -21.37 10.28 -15.93
C LEU A 192 -20.53 10.19 -14.64
N LEU A 193 -21.03 10.76 -13.53
CA LEU A 193 -20.31 10.82 -12.25
C LEU A 193 -20.41 9.52 -11.44
N GLU A 194 -21.54 8.82 -11.50
CA GLU A 194 -21.80 7.67 -10.62
C GLU A 194 -21.36 6.33 -11.23
N GLU A 195 -21.22 6.22 -12.55
CA GLU A 195 -20.76 5.07 -13.40
C GLU A 195 -21.28 3.64 -13.10
N THR A 196 -21.78 3.32 -11.91
CA THR A 196 -22.08 1.96 -11.44
C THR A 196 -23.26 1.30 -12.17
N GLU A 197 -23.99 2.05 -13.00
CA GLU A 197 -25.19 1.61 -13.70
C GLU A 197 -25.24 2.03 -15.19
N ILE A 198 -24.09 2.35 -15.80
CA ILE A 198 -24.08 2.67 -17.24
C ILE A 198 -24.30 1.37 -18.04
N ASP A 199 -25.37 1.34 -18.85
CA ASP A 199 -25.61 0.31 -19.86
C ASP A 199 -24.33 0.11 -20.69
N SER A 200 -23.90 -1.15 -20.88
CA SER A 200 -22.66 -1.44 -21.61
C SER A 200 -22.62 -0.83 -23.01
N ASN A 201 -23.78 -0.62 -23.64
CA ASN A 201 -23.89 0.07 -24.94
C ASN A 201 -23.59 1.57 -24.88
N LEU A 202 -23.61 2.18 -23.70
CA LEU A 202 -23.33 3.61 -23.48
C LEU A 202 -21.88 3.86 -23.01
N ILE A 203 -21.11 2.82 -22.69
CA ILE A 203 -19.71 2.96 -22.25
C ILE A 203 -18.86 3.74 -23.26
N PRO A 204 -18.93 3.49 -24.60
CA PRO A 204 -18.16 4.27 -25.55
C PRO A 204 -18.54 5.76 -25.56
N PHE A 205 -19.80 6.08 -25.23
CA PHE A 205 -20.35 7.43 -25.21
C PHE A 205 -19.80 8.17 -23.98
N ALA A 206 -19.88 7.50 -22.82
CA ALA A 206 -19.32 7.98 -21.56
C ALA A 206 -17.81 8.24 -21.70
N ASN A 207 -17.06 7.29 -22.26
CA ASN A 207 -15.62 7.44 -22.44
C ASN A 207 -15.24 8.61 -23.36
N SER A 208 -15.94 8.79 -24.47
CA SER A 208 -15.71 9.92 -25.39
C SER A 208 -16.07 11.26 -24.73
N GLN A 209 -17.18 11.31 -23.99
CA GLN A 209 -17.62 12.48 -23.25
C GLN A 209 -16.61 12.86 -22.15
N SER A 210 -16.24 11.89 -21.32
CA SER A 210 -15.23 11.99 -20.27
C SER A 210 -13.89 12.48 -20.82
N ALA A 211 -13.40 11.89 -21.90
CA ALA A 211 -12.13 12.27 -22.51
C ALA A 211 -12.13 13.71 -23.01
N TYR A 212 -13.19 14.17 -23.69
CA TYR A 212 -13.21 15.55 -24.17
C TYR A 212 -13.31 16.56 -23.01
N ILE A 213 -14.11 16.26 -21.98
CA ILE A 213 -14.20 17.10 -20.78
C ILE A 213 -12.86 17.17 -20.06
N THR A 214 -12.21 16.02 -19.83
CA THR A 214 -10.90 15.94 -19.20
C THR A 214 -9.84 16.68 -20.02
N LYS A 215 -9.89 16.57 -21.36
CA LYS A 215 -8.98 17.30 -22.24
C LYS A 215 -9.16 18.81 -22.09
N TYR A 216 -10.40 19.29 -22.13
CA TYR A 216 -10.70 20.70 -21.92
C TYR A 216 -10.21 21.19 -20.55
N ILE A 217 -10.42 20.39 -19.50
CA ILE A 217 -9.96 20.73 -18.15
C ILE A 217 -8.43 20.78 -18.09
N LEU A 218 -7.75 19.78 -18.64
CA LEU A 218 -6.30 19.69 -18.68
C LEU A 218 -5.69 20.88 -19.43
N GLU A 219 -6.21 21.23 -20.61
CA GLU A 219 -5.74 22.34 -21.43
C GLU A 219 -5.98 23.70 -20.78
N LYS A 220 -7.14 23.88 -20.11
CA LYS A 220 -7.54 25.18 -19.55
C LYS A 220 -6.97 25.43 -18.14
N TYR A 221 -6.85 24.40 -17.33
CA TYR A 221 -6.57 24.51 -15.89
C TYR A 221 -5.28 23.82 -15.46
N GLY A 222 -4.68 23.00 -16.31
CA GLY A 222 -3.43 22.30 -16.04
C GLY A 222 -3.59 21.04 -15.19
N ILE A 223 -2.55 20.19 -15.23
CA ILE A 223 -2.54 18.88 -14.56
C ILE A 223 -2.54 18.98 -13.02
N GLU A 224 -2.00 20.05 -12.45
CA GLU A 224 -1.94 20.19 -10.98
C GLU A 224 -3.33 20.29 -10.35
N LYS A 225 -4.28 20.98 -11.00
CA LYS A 225 -5.68 21.01 -10.51
C LYS A 225 -6.40 19.67 -10.67
N ILE A 226 -6.05 18.90 -11.69
CA ILE A 226 -6.56 17.53 -11.84
C ILE A 226 -6.04 16.65 -10.70
N LYS A 227 -4.75 16.74 -10.37
CA LYS A 227 -4.16 16.03 -9.22
C LYS A 227 -4.86 16.40 -7.92
N THR A 228 -5.03 17.69 -7.64
CA THR A 228 -5.77 18.16 -6.47
C THR A 228 -7.18 17.59 -6.44
N LEU A 229 -7.89 17.55 -7.58
CA LEU A 229 -9.25 16.99 -7.63
C LEU A 229 -9.24 15.48 -7.36
N LEU A 230 -8.29 14.73 -7.92
CA LEU A 230 -8.17 13.29 -7.69
C LEU A 230 -7.90 12.96 -6.22
N THR A 231 -7.12 13.79 -5.53
CA THR A 231 -6.83 13.62 -4.10
C THR A 231 -7.98 14.10 -3.20
N GLU A 232 -8.57 15.27 -3.48
CA GLU A 232 -9.56 15.90 -2.60
C GLU A 232 -11.02 15.48 -2.89
N GLY A 233 -11.28 14.85 -4.04
CA GLY A 233 -12.60 14.34 -4.40
C GLY A 233 -13.52 15.35 -5.09
N MET A 234 -14.61 14.84 -5.67
CA MET A 234 -15.55 15.63 -6.48
C MET A 234 -16.25 16.77 -5.70
N SER A 235 -16.36 16.66 -4.38
CA SER A 235 -16.94 17.71 -3.52
C SER A 235 -16.16 19.02 -3.58
N GLN A 236 -14.86 18.97 -3.88
CA GLN A 236 -14.00 20.15 -4.01
C GLN A 236 -13.98 20.76 -5.42
N PHE A 237 -14.68 20.19 -6.40
CA PHE A 237 -14.61 20.61 -7.80
C PHE A 237 -14.81 22.13 -7.99
N LYS A 238 -15.89 22.69 -7.41
CA LYS A 238 -16.19 24.13 -7.55
C LYS A 238 -15.10 25.02 -6.94
N LYS A 239 -14.53 24.60 -5.81
CA LYS A 239 -13.45 25.31 -5.13
C LYS A 239 -12.18 25.32 -5.99
N ILE A 240 -11.84 24.17 -6.59
CA ILE A 240 -10.63 23.99 -7.41
C ILE A 240 -10.72 24.76 -8.73
N TYR A 241 -11.86 24.68 -9.43
CA TYR A 241 -12.01 25.22 -10.79
C TYR A 241 -12.72 26.59 -10.85
N GLY A 242 -13.28 27.06 -9.73
CA GLY A 242 -14.07 28.30 -9.67
C GLY A 242 -15.45 28.21 -10.33
N LEU A 243 -15.81 27.06 -10.91
CA LEU A 243 -17.05 26.79 -11.62
C LEU A 243 -17.59 25.43 -11.20
N SER A 244 -18.93 25.28 -11.23
CA SER A 244 -19.53 23.95 -11.09
C SER A 244 -19.22 23.09 -12.31
N PHE A 245 -19.24 21.77 -12.13
CA PHE A 245 -19.07 20.81 -13.23
C PHE A 245 -20.07 21.04 -14.37
N SER A 246 -21.34 21.29 -14.03
CA SER A 246 -22.38 21.64 -15.01
C SER A 246 -22.05 22.90 -15.82
N ASN A 247 -21.48 23.93 -15.19
CA ASN A 247 -21.11 25.16 -15.90
C ASN A 247 -19.95 24.93 -16.88
N ILE A 248 -19.00 24.06 -16.54
CA ILE A 248 -17.93 23.66 -17.46
C ILE A 248 -18.50 22.93 -18.67
N ILE A 249 -19.40 21.97 -18.47
CA ILE A 249 -20.06 21.25 -19.57
C ILE A 249 -20.88 22.20 -20.46
N LEU A 250 -21.64 23.11 -19.85
CA LEU A 250 -22.39 24.13 -20.60
C LEU A 250 -21.47 24.99 -21.47
N THR A 251 -20.32 25.42 -20.93
CA THR A 251 -19.32 26.19 -21.66
C THR A 251 -18.75 25.40 -22.84
N ILE A 252 -18.41 24.13 -22.63
CA ILE A 252 -17.93 23.22 -23.69
C ILE A 252 -18.97 23.12 -24.80
N ASN A 253 -20.23 22.83 -24.45
CA ASN A 253 -21.32 22.63 -25.40
C ASN A 253 -21.59 23.89 -26.24
N GLN A 254 -21.61 25.07 -25.60
CA GLN A 254 -21.79 26.34 -26.30
C GLN A 254 -20.66 26.61 -27.29
N ASN A 255 -19.40 26.39 -26.88
CA ASN A 255 -18.25 26.58 -27.75
C ASN A 255 -18.30 25.65 -28.98
N LEU A 256 -18.67 24.39 -28.79
CA LEU A 256 -18.77 23.42 -29.88
C LEU A 256 -19.92 23.71 -30.84
N ASN A 257 -21.10 24.10 -30.33
CA ASN A 257 -22.23 24.50 -31.17
C ASN A 257 -21.88 25.73 -32.03
N ASN A 258 -21.10 26.67 -31.49
CA ASN A 258 -20.65 27.84 -32.24
C ASN A 258 -19.59 27.48 -33.30
N LYS A 259 -18.71 26.52 -32.99
CA LYS A 259 -17.61 26.09 -33.88
C LYS A 259 -18.08 25.17 -35.01
N HIS A 260 -19.03 24.27 -34.74
CA HIS A 260 -19.46 23.22 -35.67
C HIS A 260 -20.92 23.40 -36.08
N THR A 261 -21.15 24.26 -37.07
CA THR A 261 -22.48 24.54 -37.63
C THR A 261 -22.99 23.44 -38.57
N LYS A 262 -22.10 22.56 -39.05
CA LYS A 262 -22.45 21.41 -39.89
C LYS A 262 -22.55 20.15 -39.04
N SER A 263 -23.51 19.28 -39.38
CA SER A 263 -23.66 17.98 -38.74
C SER A 263 -22.43 17.11 -39.03
N ILE A 264 -21.84 16.54 -37.98
CA ILE A 264 -20.79 15.54 -38.09
C ILE A 264 -21.46 14.18 -38.29
N ASN A 265 -21.16 13.51 -39.41
CA ASN A 265 -21.65 12.16 -39.65
C ASN A 265 -20.58 11.14 -39.23
N LEU A 266 -20.81 10.45 -38.12
CA LEU A 266 -19.95 9.36 -37.66
C LEU A 266 -20.58 8.01 -38.01
N ASN A 267 -19.76 7.08 -38.51
CA ASN A 267 -20.17 5.69 -38.63
C ASN A 267 -20.34 5.09 -37.22
N LYS A 268 -21.56 4.69 -36.88
CA LYS A 268 -21.90 4.12 -35.57
C LYS A 268 -21.08 2.87 -35.25
N ASP A 269 -20.81 2.01 -36.23
CA ASP A 269 -20.04 0.78 -36.02
C ASP A 269 -18.58 1.05 -35.64
N ILE A 270 -18.08 2.25 -35.96
CA ILE A 270 -16.75 2.70 -35.57
C ILE A 270 -16.78 3.20 -34.12
N PHE A 271 -17.87 3.86 -33.71
CA PHE A 271 -18.07 4.36 -32.36
C PHE A 271 -18.12 3.24 -31.31
N TYR A 272 -18.70 2.09 -31.66
CA TYR A 272 -18.84 0.95 -30.75
C TYR A 272 -17.62 0.01 -30.70
N ARG A 273 -16.58 0.25 -31.49
CA ARG A 273 -15.34 -0.54 -31.38
C ARG A 273 -14.56 -0.10 -30.16
N GLU A 274 -14.80 -0.78 -29.05
CA GLU A 274 -13.97 -0.62 -27.86
C GLU A 274 -12.57 -1.21 -28.07
N CYS A 275 -11.60 -0.50 -27.52
CA CYS A 275 -10.25 -0.98 -27.41
C CYS A 275 -10.18 -1.75 -26.10
N PHE A 276 -10.12 -3.08 -26.22
CA PHE A 276 -10.22 -3.95 -25.05
C PHE A 276 -8.94 -3.88 -24.22
N ILE A 277 -9.10 -3.37 -23.00
CA ILE A 277 -8.06 -3.27 -21.98
C ILE A 277 -8.64 -3.80 -20.68
N LYS A 278 -7.87 -4.63 -19.99
CA LYS A 278 -8.11 -4.97 -18.58
C LYS A 278 -6.81 -4.77 -17.82
N SER A 279 -6.79 -3.80 -16.92
CA SER A 279 -5.77 -3.72 -15.87
C SER A 279 -6.27 -4.45 -14.64
N ILE A 280 -5.41 -5.28 -14.07
CA ILE A 280 -5.62 -5.91 -12.77
C ILE A 280 -4.56 -5.29 -11.86
N LEU A 281 -5.02 -4.58 -10.83
CA LEU A 281 -4.16 -4.08 -9.77
C LEU A 281 -4.03 -5.12 -8.67
N ALA A 282 -2.85 -5.11 -8.06
CA ALA A 282 -2.64 -5.73 -6.78
C ALA A 282 -3.09 -4.80 -5.68
N ASP A 283 -3.71 -5.36 -4.65
CA ASP A 283 -3.70 -4.71 -3.35
C ASP A 283 -2.31 -4.82 -2.70
N TRP A 284 -1.50 -5.83 -3.08
CA TRP A 284 -0.19 -6.13 -2.50
C TRP A 284 0.86 -6.39 -3.60
N HIS A 285 2.02 -5.76 -3.53
CA HIS A 285 3.09 -5.77 -4.51
C HIS A 285 4.30 -6.55 -3.99
N PRO A 286 5.00 -7.37 -4.77
CA PRO A 286 6.22 -8.01 -4.28
C PRO A 286 7.30 -6.97 -4.00
N PHE A 287 7.95 -7.14 -2.84
CA PHE A 287 9.11 -6.37 -2.42
C PHE A 287 10.35 -7.24 -2.57
N TYR A 288 11.28 -6.76 -3.39
CA TYR A 288 12.50 -7.47 -3.72
C TYR A 288 13.61 -7.05 -2.76
N TRP A 289 14.24 -8.04 -2.13
CA TRP A 289 15.47 -7.86 -1.37
C TRP A 289 16.55 -8.71 -2.04
N ASN A 290 17.65 -8.08 -2.49
CA ASN A 290 18.73 -8.75 -3.25
C ASN A 290 18.22 -9.60 -4.43
N ASP A 291 17.38 -9.01 -5.28
CA ASP A 291 16.78 -9.64 -6.48
C ASP A 291 15.90 -10.88 -6.22
N LYS A 292 15.55 -11.15 -4.96
CA LYS A 292 14.61 -12.20 -4.57
C LYS A 292 13.35 -11.59 -4.00
N ILE A 293 12.19 -12.11 -4.40
CA ILE A 293 10.93 -11.81 -3.73
C ILE A 293 11.00 -12.48 -2.36
N VAL A 294 11.11 -11.68 -1.32
CA VAL A 294 11.08 -12.15 0.08
C VAL A 294 9.87 -11.62 0.82
N MET A 295 9.30 -10.50 0.35
CA MET A 295 8.24 -9.77 1.03
C MET A 295 7.17 -9.28 0.05
N MET A 296 6.04 -8.86 0.58
CA MET A 296 4.90 -8.25 -0.09
C MET A 296 4.65 -6.89 0.55
N ARG A 297 4.23 -5.92 -0.25
CA ARG A 297 4.13 -4.51 0.08
C ARG A 297 2.73 -4.00 -0.23
N LYS A 298 2.10 -3.26 0.66
CA LYS A 298 0.83 -2.56 0.38
C LYS A 298 0.90 -1.14 0.89
N ILE A 299 0.35 -0.18 0.15
CA ILE A 299 0.16 1.17 0.65
C ILE A 299 -1.32 1.36 0.88
N ASP A 300 -1.69 1.75 2.10
CA ASP A 300 -3.07 2.09 2.47
C ASP A 300 -3.03 3.42 3.23
N ASN A 301 -3.46 4.48 2.55
CA ASN A 301 -3.30 5.88 2.96
C ASN A 301 -1.83 6.25 3.25
N ASN A 302 -1.54 6.71 4.46
CA ASN A 302 -0.23 7.11 4.96
C ASN A 302 0.62 5.92 5.47
N ILE A 303 0.14 4.67 5.36
CA ILE A 303 0.83 3.51 5.91
C ILE A 303 1.29 2.57 4.80
N GLU A 304 2.59 2.31 4.77
CA GLU A 304 3.21 1.30 3.92
C GLU A 304 3.43 0.01 4.71
N TYR A 305 2.79 -1.08 4.33
CA TYR A 305 2.92 -2.39 4.94
C TYR A 305 3.93 -3.22 4.15
N ILE A 306 4.82 -3.92 4.85
CA ILE A 306 5.73 -4.91 4.27
C ILE A 306 5.62 -6.19 5.11
N VAL A 307 5.25 -7.30 4.48
CA VAL A 307 5.00 -8.59 5.13
C VAL A 307 5.74 -9.72 4.40
N PRO A 308 6.11 -10.84 5.05
CA PRO A 308 6.80 -11.93 4.39
C PRO A 308 5.91 -12.59 3.33
N TYR A 309 6.48 -12.89 2.15
CA TYR A 309 5.73 -13.49 1.03
C TYR A 309 5.06 -14.81 1.42
N THR A 310 5.73 -15.60 2.26
CA THR A 310 5.27 -16.91 2.76
C THR A 310 3.97 -16.85 3.57
N LYS A 311 3.67 -15.70 4.20
CA LYS A 311 2.49 -15.52 5.08
C LYS A 311 1.45 -14.56 4.51
N PHE A 312 1.78 -13.86 3.43
CA PHE A 312 0.88 -12.93 2.76
C PHE A 312 -0.50 -13.54 2.47
N LEU A 313 -0.55 -14.84 2.15
CA LEU A 313 -1.74 -15.57 1.73
C LEU A 313 -2.97 -15.40 2.65
N ASN A 314 -2.77 -15.22 3.96
CA ASN A 314 -3.87 -15.07 4.93
C ASN A 314 -3.72 -13.87 5.87
N VAL A 315 -2.49 -13.38 6.08
CA VAL A 315 -2.20 -12.48 7.22
C VAL A 315 -2.14 -11.01 6.79
N GLY A 316 -1.87 -10.71 5.51
CA GLY A 316 -1.64 -9.32 5.04
C GLY A 316 -2.82 -8.39 5.33
N ASP A 317 -4.01 -8.68 4.82
CA ASP A 317 -5.18 -7.83 5.04
C ASP A 317 -5.63 -7.81 6.51
N ASN A 318 -5.36 -8.88 7.26
CA ASN A 318 -5.57 -8.91 8.71
C ASN A 318 -4.63 -7.92 9.44
N ILE A 319 -3.34 -7.86 9.07
CA ILE A 319 -2.38 -6.87 9.59
C ILE A 319 -2.87 -5.45 9.32
N VAL A 320 -3.37 -5.15 8.11
CA VAL A 320 -3.93 -3.83 7.77
C VAL A 320 -5.11 -3.49 8.68
N ASN A 321 -6.06 -4.42 8.82
CA ASN A 321 -7.24 -4.21 9.67
C ASN A 321 -6.86 -4.06 11.15
N LYS A 322 -5.92 -4.87 11.65
CA LYS A 322 -5.43 -4.80 13.02
C LYS A 322 -4.65 -3.53 13.29
N THR A 323 -3.83 -3.06 12.35
CA THR A 323 -3.15 -1.78 12.44
C THR A 323 -4.14 -0.64 12.60
N LYS A 324 -5.22 -0.60 11.79
CA LYS A 324 -6.30 0.40 11.95
C LYS A 324 -7.00 0.32 13.30
N GLN A 325 -7.29 -0.91 13.77
CA GLN A 325 -7.89 -1.13 15.09
C GLN A 325 -6.96 -0.65 16.21
N TYR A 326 -5.67 -0.99 16.14
CA TYR A 326 -4.65 -0.63 17.12
C TYR A 326 -4.38 0.86 17.15
N LEU A 327 -4.29 1.52 15.99
CA LEU A 327 -4.19 2.98 15.90
C LEU A 327 -5.38 3.66 16.58
N THR A 328 -6.62 3.25 16.27
CA THR A 328 -7.82 3.79 16.91
C THR A 328 -7.77 3.62 18.43
N ASN A 329 -7.42 2.43 18.93
CA ASN A 329 -7.35 2.15 20.35
C ASN A 329 -6.25 2.96 21.05
N ASN A 330 -5.06 3.04 20.44
CA ASN A 330 -3.92 3.73 21.01
C ASN A 330 -4.14 5.24 21.02
N LEU A 331 -4.66 5.83 19.94
CA LEU A 331 -5.04 7.25 19.88
C LEU A 331 -6.04 7.61 20.99
N ALA A 332 -7.08 6.78 21.17
CA ALA A 332 -8.06 6.98 22.23
C ALA A 332 -7.45 6.92 23.63
N LEU A 333 -6.48 6.03 23.85
CA LEU A 333 -5.77 5.89 25.13
C LEU A 333 -5.00 7.17 25.51
N VAL A 334 -4.45 7.86 24.51
CA VAL A 334 -3.63 9.06 24.71
C VAL A 334 -4.36 10.37 24.39
N ASN A 335 -5.69 10.30 24.23
CA ASN A 335 -6.56 11.45 23.91
C ASN A 335 -6.16 12.21 22.63
N GLU A 336 -5.67 11.49 21.62
CA GLU A 336 -5.34 12.05 20.31
C GLU A 336 -6.40 11.67 19.26
N HIS A 337 -6.43 12.43 18.16
CA HIS A 337 -7.36 12.21 17.06
C HIS A 337 -6.60 12.08 15.74
N GLU A 338 -6.99 11.06 14.95
CA GLU A 338 -6.45 10.74 13.62
C GLU A 338 -4.92 10.52 13.58
N PHE A 339 -4.48 9.57 12.74
CA PHE A 339 -3.06 9.33 12.51
C PHE A 339 -2.76 9.55 11.02
N THR A 340 -2.17 10.70 10.71
CA THR A 340 -1.95 11.19 9.32
C THR A 340 -0.49 11.11 8.90
N GLU A 341 0.39 10.84 9.85
CA GLU A 341 1.84 10.83 9.67
C GLU A 341 2.26 9.59 8.89
N PRO A 342 3.15 9.73 7.88
CA PRO A 342 3.57 8.59 7.08
C PRO A 342 4.43 7.64 7.90
N ILE A 343 4.05 6.36 7.93
CA ILE A 343 4.82 5.29 8.56
C ILE A 343 4.94 4.08 7.64
N ARG A 344 6.03 3.33 7.82
CA ARG A 344 6.21 2.00 7.27
C ARG A 344 6.04 0.97 8.38
N VAL A 345 5.34 -0.12 8.11
CA VAL A 345 5.09 -1.22 9.04
C VAL A 345 5.66 -2.49 8.42
N ILE A 346 6.79 -2.94 8.93
CA ILE A 346 7.46 -4.17 8.55
C ILE A 346 7.14 -5.23 9.60
N VAL A 347 6.49 -6.30 9.17
CA VAL A 347 6.07 -7.39 10.05
C VAL A 347 6.91 -8.63 9.79
N MET A 348 7.31 -9.33 10.84
CA MET A 348 8.02 -10.61 10.79
C MET A 348 7.35 -11.68 11.66
N GLU A 349 7.75 -12.95 11.47
CA GLU A 349 7.14 -14.10 12.16
C GLU A 349 7.68 -14.33 13.58
N ASP A 350 8.93 -13.93 13.82
CA ASP A 350 9.67 -14.17 15.06
C ASP A 350 10.89 -13.23 15.17
N ARG A 351 11.61 -13.33 16.31
CA ARG A 351 12.77 -12.48 16.59
C ARG A 351 13.97 -12.80 15.71
N ASP A 352 14.11 -14.03 15.25
CA ASP A 352 15.26 -14.45 14.43
C ASP A 352 15.16 -13.84 13.02
N ALA A 353 13.93 -13.75 12.49
CA ALA A 353 13.63 -13.02 11.26
C ALA A 353 13.90 -11.52 11.40
N LEU A 354 13.55 -10.91 12.54
CA LEU A 354 13.89 -9.50 12.82
C LEU A 354 15.39 -9.29 12.99
N GLU A 355 16.10 -10.20 13.68
CA GLU A 355 17.55 -10.13 13.88
C GLU A 355 18.30 -10.14 12.55
N THR A 356 17.82 -10.90 11.57
CA THR A 356 18.38 -10.91 10.21
C THR A 356 18.35 -9.53 9.54
N ILE A 357 17.39 -8.68 9.92
CA ILE A 357 17.18 -7.34 9.34
C ILE A 357 17.84 -6.25 10.19
N LEU A 358 17.67 -6.33 11.52
CA LEU A 358 18.09 -5.31 12.47
C LEU A 358 19.48 -5.56 13.05
N GLY A 359 20.02 -6.77 12.92
CA GLY A 359 21.26 -7.20 13.57
C GLY A 359 21.15 -7.41 15.08
N VAL A 360 19.95 -7.27 15.65
CA VAL A 360 19.66 -7.45 17.08
C VAL A 360 18.38 -8.26 17.27
N ARG A 361 18.41 -9.19 18.23
CA ARG A 361 17.29 -10.09 18.53
C ARG A 361 16.26 -9.43 19.45
N ILE A 362 15.29 -8.73 18.87
CA ILE A 362 14.27 -7.95 19.59
C ILE A 362 12.85 -8.31 19.15
N GLY A 363 11.85 -7.96 19.96
CA GLY A 363 10.44 -8.23 19.65
C GLY A 363 9.81 -7.23 18.68
N GLY A 364 10.32 -6.01 18.66
CA GLY A 364 9.83 -4.91 17.83
C GLY A 364 10.73 -3.69 18.01
N LEU A 365 10.57 -2.72 17.13
CA LEU A 365 11.25 -1.43 17.18
C LEU A 365 10.50 -0.40 16.35
N PHE A 366 10.24 0.77 16.92
CA PHE A 366 9.93 1.96 16.16
C PHE A 366 11.19 2.80 15.91
N ARG A 367 11.49 3.06 14.64
CA ARG A 367 12.59 3.91 14.19
C ARG A 367 12.04 5.24 13.68
N PHE A 368 12.48 6.33 14.30
CA PHE A 368 12.17 7.69 13.87
C PHE A 368 13.09 8.12 12.72
N GLU A 369 12.55 8.84 11.73
CA GLU A 369 13.30 9.25 10.52
C GLU A 369 14.60 10.02 10.84
N ALA A 370 14.65 10.75 11.95
CA ALA A 370 15.82 11.54 12.35
C ALA A 370 16.99 10.73 12.97
N ASP A 371 16.87 9.39 13.12
CA ASP A 371 17.87 8.51 13.77
C ASP A 371 18.81 7.78 12.78
N ILE A 372 19.18 8.40 11.65
CA ILE A 372 19.86 7.71 10.54
C ILE A 372 21.37 7.48 10.75
N ASP A 373 21.99 7.97 11.83
CA ASP A 373 23.46 7.98 11.95
C ASP A 373 24.16 6.61 12.11
N TYR A 374 23.47 5.49 12.33
CA TYR A 374 24.13 4.23 12.75
C TYR A 374 23.86 2.94 11.94
N MET A 375 22.96 2.93 10.95
CA MET A 375 22.77 1.74 10.08
C MET A 375 22.76 2.09 8.58
N HIS A 376 23.73 1.50 7.88
CA HIS A 376 24.17 1.77 6.49
C HIS A 376 23.19 1.38 5.36
N SER A 377 21.96 1.87 5.33
CA SER A 377 21.22 1.94 4.06
C SER A 377 20.54 3.29 3.87
N SER A 378 21.13 4.06 2.96
CA SER A 378 20.79 5.43 2.57
C SER A 378 19.49 5.55 1.76
N THR A 379 18.49 4.70 2.03
CA THR A 379 17.26 4.60 1.21
C THR A 379 15.97 4.79 2.00
N GLU A 380 16.01 4.94 3.31
CA GLU A 380 14.80 4.92 4.15
C GLU A 380 14.72 6.15 5.06
N ASN A 381 14.46 7.31 4.45
CA ASN A 381 14.00 8.51 5.15
C ASN A 381 12.50 8.37 5.48
N GLN A 382 12.15 7.40 6.34
CA GLN A 382 10.76 7.21 6.75
C GLN A 382 10.67 6.58 8.14
N ASN A 383 9.71 7.07 8.94
CA ASN A 383 9.36 6.45 10.22
C ASN A 383 8.94 5.00 10.01
N THR A 384 9.62 4.06 10.66
CA THR A 384 9.46 2.63 10.38
C THR A 384 9.22 1.85 11.67
N ILE A 385 8.15 1.08 11.68
CA ILE A 385 7.83 0.08 12.69
C ILE A 385 8.32 -1.27 12.20
N TYR A 386 9.11 -1.95 13.02
CA TYR A 386 9.42 -3.35 12.91
C TYR A 386 8.65 -4.08 14.01
N ALA A 387 7.85 -5.08 13.67
CA ALA A 387 7.06 -5.80 14.67
C ALA A 387 6.97 -7.29 14.34
N ILE A 388 6.84 -8.11 15.38
CA ILE A 388 6.43 -9.50 15.25
C ILE A 388 4.91 -9.53 15.25
N TYR A 389 4.33 -10.23 14.27
CA TYR A 389 2.91 -10.49 14.24
C TYR A 389 2.59 -11.88 13.69
N ASP A 390 1.87 -12.67 14.47
CA ASP A 390 1.28 -13.94 14.08
C ASP A 390 -0.11 -14.04 14.71
N GLU A 391 -1.14 -14.14 13.87
CA GLU A 391 -2.54 -14.22 14.29
C GLU A 391 -2.85 -15.45 15.16
N ASN A 392 -2.03 -16.51 15.04
CA ASN A 392 -2.21 -17.76 15.77
C ASN A 392 -1.36 -17.82 17.04
N LYS A 393 -0.47 -16.85 17.26
CA LYS A 393 0.32 -16.73 18.48
C LYS A 393 -0.25 -15.61 19.34
N ASN A 394 -0.13 -15.77 20.66
CA ASN A 394 -0.51 -14.73 21.61
C ASN A 394 0.49 -13.57 21.67
N HIS A 395 1.52 -13.56 20.82
CA HIS A 395 2.65 -12.64 20.91
C HIS A 395 2.73 -11.77 19.66
N ASN A 396 2.18 -10.58 19.77
CA ASN A 396 2.19 -9.55 18.74
C ASN A 396 2.75 -8.26 19.36
N THR A 397 3.79 -7.69 18.77
CA THR A 397 4.37 -6.41 19.24
C THR A 397 3.85 -5.21 18.45
N LEU A 398 3.08 -5.45 17.38
CA LEU A 398 2.59 -4.40 16.49
C LEU A 398 1.84 -3.27 17.21
N LYS A 399 0.96 -3.58 18.18
CA LYS A 399 0.22 -2.54 18.91
C LYS A 399 1.13 -1.74 19.86
N HIS A 400 2.11 -2.40 20.49
CA HIS A 400 3.14 -1.77 21.31
C HIS A 400 3.95 -0.77 20.49
N GLU A 401 4.48 -1.19 19.34
CA GLU A 401 5.28 -0.32 18.47
C GLU A 401 4.48 0.82 17.84
N LEU A 402 3.21 0.58 17.51
CA LEU A 402 2.30 1.64 17.06
C LEU A 402 2.09 2.70 18.14
N MET A 403 2.14 2.35 19.43
CA MET A 403 2.07 3.33 20.51
C MET A 403 3.31 4.22 20.54
N HIS A 404 4.52 3.66 20.37
CA HIS A 404 5.73 4.48 20.22
C HIS A 404 5.62 5.44 19.03
N ALA A 405 5.15 4.95 17.88
CA ALA A 405 4.94 5.79 16.71
C ALA A 405 3.97 6.95 16.98
N ILE A 406 2.82 6.66 17.63
CA ILE A 406 1.84 7.69 17.98
C ILE A 406 2.44 8.74 18.91
N THR A 407 3.03 8.34 20.04
CA THR A 407 3.53 9.30 21.04
C THR A 407 4.68 10.13 20.48
N MET A 408 5.65 9.51 19.80
CA MET A 408 6.79 10.25 19.25
C MET A 408 6.40 11.18 18.09
N LEU A 409 5.46 10.79 17.22
CA LEU A 409 5.06 11.62 16.08
C LEU A 409 4.05 12.71 16.46
N LYS A 410 3.18 12.47 17.45
CA LYS A 410 2.20 13.46 17.93
C LYS A 410 2.74 14.39 19.00
N TRP A 411 3.57 13.87 19.92
CA TRP A 411 4.07 14.65 21.07
C TRP A 411 5.52 15.12 20.89
N GLY A 412 6.19 14.65 19.83
CA GLY A 412 7.58 14.94 19.54
C GLY A 412 8.52 13.90 20.13
N LYS A 413 9.72 13.85 19.55
CA LYS A 413 10.79 12.96 19.99
C LYS A 413 11.38 13.46 21.33
N LEU A 414 11.60 12.55 22.26
CA LEU A 414 12.29 12.84 23.50
C LEU A 414 13.80 13.01 23.26
N GLU A 415 14.38 14.04 23.85
CA GLU A 415 15.83 14.24 23.81
C GLU A 415 16.53 13.24 24.74
N LYS A 416 17.74 12.82 24.35
CA LYS A 416 18.57 11.95 25.19
C LYS A 416 18.83 12.64 26.53
N GLY A 417 18.55 11.95 27.63
CA GLY A 417 18.79 12.44 28.98
C GLY A 417 17.56 12.91 29.74
N ASN A 418 16.35 12.87 29.15
CA ASN A 418 15.12 13.28 29.83
C ASN A 418 14.63 12.33 30.93
N GLN A 419 15.28 11.17 31.14
CA GLN A 419 14.94 10.16 32.16
C GLN A 419 13.48 9.65 32.09
N LEU A 420 12.91 9.62 30.87
CA LEU A 420 11.53 9.24 30.60
C LEU A 420 11.40 7.88 29.88
N ASP A 421 12.45 7.08 29.82
CA ASP A 421 12.40 5.75 29.15
C ASP A 421 11.34 4.84 29.79
N TRP A 422 11.16 4.92 31.11
CA TRP A 422 10.05 4.26 31.81
C TRP A 422 8.68 4.70 31.29
N LEU A 423 8.51 5.98 30.96
CA LEU A 423 7.25 6.49 30.43
C LEU A 423 7.03 6.02 28.99
N ILE A 424 8.07 6.05 28.16
CA ILE A 424 8.06 5.58 26.77
C ILE A 424 7.61 4.13 26.71
N GLU A 425 8.26 3.28 27.49
CA GLU A 425 7.98 1.84 27.49
C GLU A 425 6.74 1.48 28.30
N GLY A 426 6.47 2.24 29.36
CA GLY A 426 5.27 2.07 30.18
C GLY A 426 3.99 2.32 29.40
N ILE A 427 3.94 3.40 28.60
CA ILE A 427 2.73 3.72 27.82
C ILE A 427 2.49 2.71 26.70
N ALA A 428 3.55 2.25 26.02
CA ALA A 428 3.46 1.22 24.99
C ALA A 428 3.06 -0.15 25.57
N THR A 429 3.67 -0.54 26.68
CA THR A 429 3.34 -1.79 27.39
C THR A 429 1.93 -1.76 27.95
N PHE A 430 1.46 -0.62 28.46
CA PHE A 430 0.07 -0.50 28.91
C PHE A 430 -0.92 -0.58 27.73
N ALA A 431 -0.58 0.04 26.59
CA ALA A 431 -1.38 -0.04 25.38
C ALA A 431 -1.56 -1.48 24.89
N ASP A 432 -0.52 -2.31 25.00
CA ASP A 432 -0.59 -3.75 24.72
C ASP A 432 -0.09 -4.62 25.89
N SER A 433 -0.85 -4.60 26.99
CA SER A 433 -0.52 -5.41 28.17
C SER A 433 -0.55 -6.93 27.90
N SER A 434 -1.03 -7.35 26.72
CA SER A 434 -1.06 -8.74 26.27
C SER A 434 0.21 -9.19 25.54
N THR A 435 1.01 -8.28 24.96
CA THR A 435 2.24 -8.63 24.22
C THR A 435 3.17 -9.54 25.03
N TYR A 436 3.35 -9.20 26.31
CA TYR A 436 4.19 -9.93 27.26
C TYR A 436 3.42 -10.90 28.16
N ASN A 437 2.18 -11.23 27.79
CA ASN A 437 1.33 -12.16 28.54
C ASN A 437 1.47 -13.60 28.04
N CYS A 438 2.52 -14.28 28.47
CA CYS A 438 2.64 -15.75 28.34
C CYS A 438 2.36 -16.49 29.65
N ASP A 439 2.01 -15.77 30.71
CA ASP A 439 1.81 -16.30 32.05
C ASP A 439 0.33 -16.42 32.46
N GLY A 440 -0.59 -15.83 31.70
CA GLY A 440 -2.02 -15.81 31.99
C GLY A 440 -2.43 -14.78 33.04
N LEU A 441 -1.50 -13.92 33.50
CA LEU A 441 -1.77 -12.88 34.48
C LEU A 441 -2.19 -11.56 33.82
N THR A 442 -2.99 -10.78 34.53
CA THR A 442 -3.23 -9.37 34.24
C THR A 442 -2.02 -8.52 34.62
N LEU A 443 -1.96 -7.28 34.13
CA LEU A 443 -0.91 -6.32 34.51
C LEU A 443 -0.89 -6.06 36.02
N GLU A 444 -2.07 -5.88 36.64
CA GLU A 444 -2.23 -5.72 38.08
C GLU A 444 -1.68 -6.92 38.86
N GLU A 445 -2.01 -8.15 38.46
CA GLU A 445 -1.52 -9.36 39.12
C GLU A 445 0.01 -9.52 39.02
N ARG A 446 0.62 -9.18 37.88
CA ARG A 446 2.08 -9.18 37.75
C ARG A 446 2.73 -8.15 38.66
N TYR A 447 2.18 -6.94 38.71
CA TYR A 447 2.73 -5.89 39.56
C TYR A 447 2.61 -6.25 41.05
N ILE A 448 1.47 -6.81 41.48
CA ILE A 448 1.29 -7.37 42.83
C ILE A 448 2.33 -8.45 43.12
N PHE A 449 2.55 -9.38 42.19
CA PHE A 449 3.55 -10.42 42.35
C PHE A 449 4.95 -9.83 42.55
N LEU A 450 5.36 -8.86 41.74
CA LEU A 450 6.65 -8.17 41.89
C LEU A 450 6.79 -7.43 43.23
N LEU A 451 5.71 -6.80 43.70
CA LEU A 451 5.66 -6.14 45.02
C LEU A 451 5.88 -7.13 46.17
N TYR A 452 5.18 -8.26 46.15
CA TYR A 452 5.28 -9.27 47.22
C TYR A 452 6.62 -10.01 47.24
N GLU A 453 7.22 -10.23 46.08
CA GLU A 453 8.54 -10.86 45.95
C GLU A 453 9.71 -9.89 46.26
N GLY A 454 9.42 -8.61 46.50
CA GLY A 454 10.45 -7.57 46.69
C GLY A 454 11.33 -7.41 45.45
N LYS A 455 10.74 -7.48 44.25
CA LYS A 455 11.43 -7.44 42.96
C LYS A 455 11.16 -6.17 42.16
N ILE A 456 10.37 -5.23 42.68
CA ILE A 456 10.22 -3.91 42.06
C ILE A 456 11.58 -3.21 41.99
N LEU A 457 11.79 -2.42 40.93
CA LEU A 457 12.95 -1.55 40.80
C LEU A 457 12.75 -0.29 41.64
N GLU A 458 13.85 0.22 42.18
CA GLU A 458 13.88 1.55 42.80
C GLU A 458 13.66 2.64 41.74
N SER A 459 13.25 3.85 42.16
CA SER A 459 12.91 4.92 41.22
C SER A 459 14.09 5.31 40.31
N GLU A 460 15.30 5.39 40.87
CA GLU A 460 16.53 5.68 40.12
C GLU A 460 16.80 4.64 39.02
N ASP A 461 16.70 3.34 39.35
CA ASP A 461 16.88 2.25 38.39
C ASP A 461 15.84 2.32 37.26
N LEU A 462 14.59 2.63 37.61
CA LEU A 462 13.50 2.76 36.64
C LEU A 462 13.72 3.96 35.70
N MET A 463 14.20 5.09 36.24
CA MET A 463 14.49 6.31 35.47
C MET A 463 15.69 6.17 34.53
N THR A 464 16.69 5.36 34.90
CA THR A 464 17.82 5.03 34.02
C THR A 464 17.55 3.91 33.03
N TYR A 465 16.48 3.15 33.26
CA TYR A 465 15.95 2.02 32.50
C TYR A 465 16.95 0.86 32.22
N PRO A 466 16.57 -0.41 32.43
CA PRO A 466 17.50 -1.52 32.26
C PRO A 466 18.02 -1.69 30.83
N ASP A 467 19.27 -2.16 30.72
CA ASP A 467 19.87 -2.57 29.44
C ASP A 467 19.08 -3.75 28.84
N ILE A 468 18.93 -3.77 27.51
CA ILE A 468 18.25 -4.84 26.77
C ILE A 468 18.88 -6.22 26.98
N LEU A 469 20.17 -6.27 27.37
CA LEU A 469 20.88 -7.50 27.70
C LEU A 469 20.45 -8.11 29.06
N ASP A 470 19.86 -7.32 29.97
CA ASP A 470 19.29 -7.80 31.23
C ASP A 470 17.77 -8.02 31.09
N SER A 471 17.41 -9.08 30.37
CA SER A 471 16.02 -9.39 30.02
C SER A 471 15.08 -9.55 31.22
N VAL A 472 15.61 -9.95 32.39
CA VAL A 472 14.84 -10.08 33.62
C VAL A 472 14.51 -8.70 34.19
N LYS A 473 15.51 -7.84 34.39
CA LYS A 473 15.25 -6.48 34.87
C LYS A 473 14.38 -5.69 33.89
N LEU A 474 14.62 -5.86 32.59
CA LEU A 474 13.82 -5.22 31.55
C LEU A 474 12.35 -5.61 31.66
N ARG A 475 12.03 -6.90 31.86
CA ARG A 475 10.66 -7.37 32.06
C ARG A 475 10.03 -6.77 33.33
N ILE A 476 10.78 -6.64 34.42
CA ILE A 476 10.31 -5.97 35.64
C ILE A 476 9.98 -4.51 35.31
N ALA A 477 10.89 -3.79 34.65
CA ALA A 477 10.74 -2.40 34.28
C ALA A 477 9.50 -2.18 33.38
N TYR A 478 9.27 -3.03 32.37
CA TYR A 478 8.07 -2.96 31.54
C TYR A 478 6.78 -3.03 32.37
N ASN A 479 6.65 -4.04 33.23
CA ASN A 479 5.42 -4.26 34.00
C ASN A 479 5.21 -3.18 35.07
N GLN A 480 6.28 -2.77 35.76
CA GLN A 480 6.23 -1.69 36.73
C GLN A 480 5.87 -0.35 36.07
N SER A 481 6.54 -0.01 34.98
CA SER A 481 6.27 1.23 34.24
C SER A 481 4.84 1.28 33.71
N ALA A 482 4.36 0.18 33.12
CA ALA A 482 3.00 0.11 32.59
C ALA A 482 1.94 0.31 33.67
N TYR A 483 2.14 -0.27 34.86
CA TYR A 483 1.19 -0.11 35.96
C TYR A 483 1.21 1.31 36.55
N ILE A 484 2.39 1.94 36.62
CA ILE A 484 2.51 3.36 37.00
C ILE A 484 1.79 4.24 35.96
N VAL A 485 2.00 4.01 34.66
CA VAL A 485 1.32 4.77 33.60
C VAL A 485 -0.20 4.57 33.64
N GLU A 486 -0.68 3.35 33.88
CA GLU A 486 -2.10 3.07 34.09
C GLU A 486 -2.66 3.91 35.25
N TYR A 487 -1.97 3.94 36.38
CA TYR A 487 -2.35 4.75 37.53
C TYR A 487 -2.38 6.24 37.18
N LEU A 488 -1.38 6.75 36.47
CA LEU A 488 -1.32 8.15 36.07
C LEU A 488 -2.46 8.52 35.11
N LEU A 489 -2.73 7.70 34.09
CA LEU A 489 -3.84 7.91 33.16
C LEU A 489 -5.19 7.95 33.88
N ARG A 490 -5.43 7.00 34.79
CA ARG A 490 -6.71 6.89 35.51
C ARG A 490 -6.96 8.03 36.48
N ASN A 491 -5.93 8.53 37.17
CA ASN A 491 -6.07 9.53 38.23
C ASN A 491 -5.85 10.97 37.75
N TYR A 492 -5.07 11.16 36.69
CA TYR A 492 -4.61 12.48 36.26
C TYR A 492 -4.89 12.80 34.79
N GLY A 493 -5.21 11.80 33.96
CA GLY A 493 -5.54 11.96 32.55
C GLY A 493 -4.33 12.09 31.62
N ALA A 494 -4.56 11.88 30.32
CA ALA A 494 -3.52 11.87 29.29
C ALA A 494 -2.80 13.24 29.14
N GLU A 495 -3.48 14.35 29.38
CA GLU A 495 -2.90 15.70 29.24
C GLU A 495 -1.69 15.92 30.16
N LYS A 496 -1.73 15.39 31.40
CA LYS A 496 -0.58 15.50 32.31
C LYS A 496 0.59 14.61 31.89
N ILE A 497 0.30 13.46 31.30
CA ILE A 497 1.34 12.59 30.73
C ILE A 497 2.01 13.26 29.54
N LYS A 498 1.23 13.86 28.64
CA LYS A 498 1.75 14.63 27.50
C LYS A 498 2.58 15.83 27.97
N LEU A 499 2.14 16.52 29.03
CA LEU A 499 2.91 17.61 29.63
C LEU A 499 4.25 17.11 30.19
N LEU A 500 4.25 15.99 30.92
CA LEU A 500 5.48 15.37 31.44
C LEU A 500 6.41 14.96 30.29
N TRP A 501 5.86 14.35 29.23
CA TRP A 501 6.60 13.99 28.02
C TRP A 501 7.38 15.20 27.46
N SER A 502 6.70 16.33 27.29
CA SER A 502 7.33 17.52 26.70
C SER A 502 8.31 18.26 27.64
N SER A 503 8.18 18.09 28.95
CA SER A 503 8.92 18.89 29.95
C SER A 503 10.02 18.12 30.68
N GLY A 504 10.04 16.78 30.60
CA GLY A 504 11.05 15.96 31.24
C GLY A 504 10.76 15.65 32.72
N MET A 505 11.50 14.67 33.26
CA MET A 505 11.25 14.11 34.59
C MET A 505 11.38 15.14 35.73
N ASP A 506 12.23 16.16 35.58
CA ASP A 506 12.44 17.22 36.58
C ASP A 506 11.14 17.99 36.91
N ASN A 507 10.16 17.99 36.01
CA ASN A 507 8.89 18.69 36.19
C ASN A 507 7.79 17.81 36.79
N PHE A 508 8.09 16.57 37.18
CA PHE A 508 7.09 15.61 37.66
C PHE A 508 6.26 16.14 38.83
N GLU A 509 6.92 16.58 39.90
CA GLU A 509 6.23 17.05 41.11
C GLU A 509 5.41 18.32 40.83
N GLU A 510 5.90 19.20 39.97
CA GLU A 510 5.15 20.38 39.56
C GLU A 510 3.84 19.99 38.84
N ILE A 511 3.89 19.01 37.94
CA ILE A 511 2.75 18.56 37.14
C ILE A 511 1.73 17.81 38.00
N TYR A 512 2.20 16.86 38.81
CA TYR A 512 1.33 15.95 39.57
C TYR A 512 0.98 16.45 40.98
N LYS A 513 1.73 17.43 41.51
CA LYS A 513 1.63 17.93 42.89
C LYS A 513 1.96 16.86 43.94
N VAL A 514 2.72 15.85 43.54
CA VAL A 514 3.18 14.72 44.35
C VAL A 514 4.51 14.22 43.76
N SER A 515 5.45 13.80 44.61
CA SER A 515 6.71 13.23 44.14
C SER A 515 6.51 11.85 43.51
N PHE A 516 7.43 11.44 42.64
CA PHE A 516 7.37 10.15 41.95
C PHE A 516 7.42 8.97 42.94
N GLU A 517 8.31 9.03 43.93
CA GLU A 517 8.44 8.02 44.99
C GLU A 517 7.15 7.88 45.78
N LYS A 518 6.47 9.00 46.05
CA LYS A 518 5.21 8.98 46.79
C LYS A 518 4.09 8.32 45.97
N ILE A 519 4.06 8.49 44.65
CA ILE A 519 3.12 7.74 43.80
C ILE A 519 3.39 6.24 43.88
N ILE A 520 4.66 5.81 43.79
CA ILE A 520 5.02 4.38 43.90
C ILE A 520 4.56 3.81 45.25
N LEU A 521 4.78 4.55 46.35
CA LEU A 521 4.34 4.16 47.69
C LEU A 521 2.81 4.12 47.83
N GLU A 522 2.10 5.08 47.24
CA GLU A 522 0.63 5.14 47.24
C GLU A 522 0.04 3.95 46.48
N ILE A 523 0.61 3.61 45.33
CA ILE A 523 0.22 2.43 44.55
C ILE A 523 0.44 1.16 45.39
N ALA A 524 1.63 0.97 45.96
CA ALA A 524 1.95 -0.21 46.76
C ALA A 524 1.00 -0.34 47.97
N SER A 525 0.77 0.76 48.69
CA SER A 525 -0.14 0.81 49.85
C SER A 525 -1.58 0.48 49.47
N SER A 526 -2.05 0.99 48.33
CA SER A 526 -3.38 0.68 47.80
C SER A 526 -3.52 -0.82 47.50
N LEU A 527 -2.51 -1.41 46.86
CA LEU A 527 -2.52 -2.83 46.51
C LEU A 527 -2.41 -3.75 47.71
N TYR A 528 -1.58 -3.45 48.70
CA TYR A 528 -1.54 -4.20 49.96
C TYR A 528 -2.88 -4.16 50.70
N THR A 529 -3.59 -3.04 50.62
CA THR A 529 -4.93 -2.90 51.22
C THR A 529 -5.97 -3.73 50.45
N LYS A 530 -5.92 -3.69 49.11
CA LYS A 530 -6.86 -4.40 48.22
C LYS A 530 -6.62 -5.91 48.23
N PHE A 531 -5.38 -6.35 48.38
CA PHE A 531 -4.96 -7.76 48.30
C PHE A 531 -4.03 -8.13 49.46
N PRO A 532 -4.49 -8.26 50.70
CA PRO A 532 -3.65 -8.36 51.90
C PRO A 532 -2.79 -9.64 52.01
N LYS A 533 -3.04 -10.65 51.17
CA LYS A 533 -2.20 -11.86 51.06
C LYS A 533 -2.06 -12.25 49.60
N GLN A 534 -0.84 -12.59 49.20
CA GLN A 534 -0.56 -13.16 47.89
C GLN A 534 -1.21 -14.53 47.80
N ASN A 535 -2.19 -14.69 46.90
CA ASN A 535 -2.87 -15.96 46.66
C ASN A 535 -2.52 -16.55 45.28
N THR A 536 -1.37 -16.15 44.73
CA THR A 536 -0.97 -16.53 43.37
C THR A 536 -0.13 -17.81 43.41
N THR A 537 -0.54 -18.86 42.70
CA THR A 537 0.30 -20.05 42.40
C THR A 537 1.37 -19.76 41.33
N PHE A 538 1.65 -18.48 41.11
CA PHE A 538 2.61 -17.97 40.15
C PHE A 538 4.01 -17.96 40.78
N THR A 539 5.02 -18.26 39.98
CA THR A 539 6.40 -18.44 40.45
C THR A 539 7.36 -17.57 39.66
N TRP A 540 8.53 -17.28 40.25
CA TRP A 540 9.60 -16.53 39.57
C TRP A 540 10.05 -17.20 38.26
N GLU A 541 10.07 -18.52 38.23
CA GLU A 541 10.36 -19.29 37.01
C GLU A 541 9.34 -19.03 35.90
N LYS A 542 8.04 -18.99 36.22
CA LYS A 542 7.00 -18.65 35.25
C LYS A 542 7.12 -17.18 34.80
N PHE A 543 7.49 -16.28 35.70
CA PHE A 543 7.76 -14.88 35.36
C PHE A 543 8.98 -14.72 34.43
N ASN A 544 10.00 -15.56 34.52
CA ASN A 544 11.19 -15.43 33.66
C ASN A 544 11.07 -16.16 32.32
N LYS A 545 9.99 -16.90 32.09
CA LYS A 545 9.79 -17.61 30.82
C LYS A 545 9.65 -16.62 29.67
N ASP A 546 10.47 -16.76 28.64
CA ASP A 546 10.40 -15.91 27.46
C ASP A 546 9.03 -16.05 26.78
N CYS A 547 8.38 -14.91 26.55
CA CYS A 547 7.08 -14.85 25.93
C CYS A 547 7.18 -14.75 24.41
N ILE A 548 8.23 -14.14 23.85
CA ILE A 548 8.33 -13.92 22.40
C ILE A 548 9.48 -14.79 21.89
N ASN A 549 9.20 -16.04 21.55
CA ASN A 549 10.21 -16.93 20.98
C ASN A 549 10.47 -16.63 19.51
#